data_AF-T1BA18-F1
#
_entry.id   AF-T1BA18-F1
#
_cell.length_a   1.000
_cell.length_b   1.000
_cell.length_c   1.000
_cell.angle_alpha   90.00
_cell.angle_beta   90.00
_cell.angle_gamma   90.00
#
_symmetry.space_group_name_H-M   'P 1'
#
loop_
_entity.id
_entity.type
_entity.pdbx_description
1 polymer ?
#
loop_
_entity_poly.entity_id
_entity_poly.type
_entity_poly.pdbx_seq_one_letter_code
_entity_poly.pdbx_strand_id
1 'polypeptide(L)' 'YHKDSPDKGLAEVIIGKQRNGPTGTFKLAFLGRYTKFENYDPGQYGGSFE' A
#
# COMPACT_ATOMS: atom_id res chain seq x y z
N TYR A 1 12.00 3.87 -6.72
CA TYR A 1 11.89 2.95 -5.57
C TYR A 1 13.03 3.26 -4.62
N HIS A 2 12.72 3.82 -3.44
CA HIS A 2 13.71 4.15 -2.41
C HIS A 2 13.69 3.04 -1.36
N LYS A 3 14.71 2.18 -1.38
CA LYS A 3 14.78 0.96 -0.55
C LYS A 3 14.87 1.23 0.95
N ASP A 4 15.29 2.43 1.32
CA ASP A 4 15.56 2.86 2.69
C ASP A 4 14.51 3.86 3.19
N SER A 5 13.41 4.04 2.46
CA SER A 5 12.29 4.86 2.89
C SER A 5 11.61 4.24 4.11
N PRO A 6 11.14 5.03 5.09
CA PRO A 6 10.28 4.54 6.16
C PRO A 6 8.99 3.90 5.63
N ASP A 7 8.55 4.26 4.42
CA ASP A 7 7.37 3.70 3.76
C ASP A 7 7.66 2.43 2.94
N LYS A 8 8.78 1.74 3.22
CA LYS A 8 9.16 0.53 2.49
C LYS A 8 8.10 -0.54 2.65
N GLY A 9 7.57 -1.01 1.53
CA GLY A 9 6.51 -2.02 1.52
C GLY A 9 5.11 -1.43 1.69
N LEU A 10 4.97 -0.12 1.84
CA LEU A 10 3.69 0.59 1.75
C LEU A 10 3.50 1.14 0.33
N ALA A 11 2.28 1.02 -0.18
CA ALA A 11 1.86 1.63 -1.43
C ALA A 11 0.54 2.36 -1.24
N GLU A 12 0.32 3.36 -2.09
CA GLU A 12 -0.89 4.17 -2.10
C GLU A 12 -1.58 4.06 -3.45
N VAL A 13 -2.87 3.75 -3.43
CA VAL A 13 -3.74 3.69 -4.60
C VAL A 13 -4.70 4.87 -4.56
N ILE A 14 -4.57 5.77 -5.54
CA ILE A 14 -5.40 6.97 -5.65
C ILE A 14 -6.45 6.75 -6.73
N ILE A 15 -7.72 6.67 -6.32
CA ILE A 15 -8.86 6.58 -7.21
C ILE A 15 -9.24 7.99 -7.64
N GLY A 16 -8.70 8.45 -8.77
CA GLY A 16 -8.96 9.79 -9.30
C GLY A 16 -10.35 9.98 -9.92
N LYS A 17 -11.01 8.89 -10.36
CA LYS A 17 -12.36 8.94 -10.94
C LYS A 17 -13.10 7.63 -10.73
N GLN A 18 -14.32 7.71 -10.21
CA GLN A 18 -15.24 6.57 -10.06
C GLN A 18 -16.66 7.02 -10.44
N ARG A 19 -17.25 6.40 -11.48
CA ARG A 19 -18.53 6.86 -12.09
C ARG A 19 -19.70 6.84 -11.09
N ASN A 20 -19.75 5.81 -10.26
CA ASN A 20 -20.87 5.51 -9.36
C ASN A 20 -20.37 5.27 -7.93
N GLY A 21 -19.40 6.05 -7.46
CA GLY A 21 -18.90 5.85 -6.11
C GLY A 21 -17.83 6.85 -5.70
N PRO A 22 -17.36 6.75 -4.45
CA PRO A 22 -16.42 7.70 -3.88
C PRO A 22 -15.05 7.56 -4.54
N THR A 23 -14.42 8.70 -4.81
CA THR A 23 -12.98 8.75 -5.04
C THR A 23 -12.26 8.73 -3.68
N GLY A 24 -10.97 8.43 -3.70
CA GLY A 24 -10.20 8.39 -2.47
C GLY A 24 -8.84 7.75 -2.63
N THR A 25 -8.15 7.70 -1.51
CA THR A 25 -6.79 7.19 -1.40
C THR A 25 -6.78 6.01 -0.46
N PHE A 26 -6.24 4.89 -0.90
CA PHE A 26 -6.23 3.62 -0.19
C PHE A 26 -4.80 3.13 -0.02
N LYS A 27 -4.47 2.69 1.19
CA LYS A 27 -3.16 2.08 1.47
C LYS A 27 -3.19 0.59 1.14
N LEU A 28 -2.14 0.10 0.50
CA LEU A 28 -1.89 -1.31 0.20
C LEU A 28 -0.47 -1.67 0.65
N ALA A 29 -0.21 -2.96 0.85
CA ALA A 29 1.14 -3.47 1.02
C ALA A 29 1.74 -3.80 -0.36
N PHE A 30 3.00 -3.42 -0.61
CA PHE A 30 3.72 -3.75 -1.83
C PHE A 30 4.86 -4.74 -1.56
N LEU A 31 4.69 -5.97 -2.04
CA LEU A 31 5.68 -7.03 -1.96
C LEU A 31 6.65 -6.93 -3.14
N GLY A 32 7.70 -6.11 -2.99
CA GLY A 32 8.67 -5.84 -4.05
C GLY A 32 9.34 -7.07 -4.65
N ARG A 33 9.53 -8.16 -3.87
CA ARG A 33 10.10 -9.43 -4.36
C ARG A 33 9.23 -10.14 -5.40
N TYR A 34 7.93 -9.86 -5.42
CA TYR A 34 6.95 -10.48 -6.31
C TYR A 34 6.25 -9.47 -7.22
N THR A 35 6.58 -8.18 -7.09
CA THR A 35 5.88 -7.07 -7.77
C THR A 35 4.35 -7.19 -7.57
N LYS A 36 3.94 -7.50 -6.33
CA LYS A 36 2.55 -7.82 -5.98
C LYS A 36 2.01 -6.84 -4.93
N PHE A 37 0.75 -6.43 -5.09
CA PHE A 37 0.01 -5.69 -4.07
C PHE A 37 -0.83 -6.65 -3.22
N GLU A 38 -0.87 -6.42 -1.91
CA GLU A 38 -1.76 -7.11 -0.98
C GLU A 38 -2.54 -6.10 -0.13
N ASN A 39 -3.62 -6.57 0.49
CA ASN A 39 -4.40 -5.74 1.41
C ASN A 39 -3.50 -5.25 2.56
N TYR A 40 -3.56 -3.96 2.84
CA TYR A 40 -2.87 -3.40 3.99
C TYR A 40 -3.68 -3.70 5.25
N ASP A 41 -3.14 -4.56 6.11
CA ASP A 41 -3.64 -4.79 7.46
C ASP A 41 -2.70 -4.12 8.48
N PRO A 42 -3.10 -3.01 9.11
CA PRO A 42 -2.29 -2.32 10.11
C PRO A 42 -1.87 -3.23 11.28
N GLY A 43 -2.71 -4.22 11.65
CA GLY A 43 -2.45 -5.14 12.75
C GLY A 43 -1.48 -6.27 12.40
N GLN A 44 -1.50 -6.73 11.15
CA GLN A 44 -0.63 -7.81 10.68
C GLN A 44 0.77 -7.29 10.27
N TYR A 45 0.84 -6.06 9.77
CA TYR A 45 2.09 -5.45 9.29
C TYR A 45 2.79 -4.55 10.34
N GLY A 46 2.12 -4.21 11.45
CA GLY A 46 2.69 -3.38 12.53
C GLY A 46 3.89 -3.98 13.27
N GLY A 47 4.22 -5.26 13.04
CA GLY A 47 5.40 -5.94 13.60
C GLY A 47 6.34 -6.57 12.56
N SER A 48 6.13 -6.28 11.27
CA SER A 48 6.91 -6.90 10.16
C SER A 48 7.93 -5.97 9.52
N PHE A 49 8.07 -4.74 10.04
CA PHE A 49 8.93 -3.69 9.51
C PHE A 49 9.96 -3.17 10.53
N GLU A 50 10.32 -3.98 11.54
CA GLU A 50 11.63 -3.87 12.21
C GLU A 50 12.70 -4.61 11.38
#